data_AF-M5G4M0-F1
#
_entry.id   AF-M5G4M0-F1
#
_cell.length_a   1.000
_cell.length_b   1.000
_cell.length_c   1.000
_cell.angle_alpha   90.00
_cell.angle_beta   90.00
_cell.angle_gamma   90.00
#
_symmetry.space_group_name_H-M   'P 1'
#
loop_
_entity.id
_entity.type
_entity.pdbx_description
1 polymer ?
#
loop_
_entity_poly.entity_id
_entity_poly.type
_entity_poly.pdbx_seq_one_letter_code
_entity_poly.pdbx_strand_id
1 'polypeptide(L)'
;MPVDEEYVIEYISQARVVEDGEGGKEWVYKVHWVGFPEDQASHEHDNGFFPDPLKDFWEATGKSNNCHEYEPGAIVKPSPEYIGKAHLPSVLPSILVSCGIDARAKVPTQETTIASVPS
;
A
#
# COMPACT_ATOMS: atom_id res chain seq x y z
N MET A 1 -1.48 -2.71 31.78
CA MET A 1 -1.21 -1.59 30.86
C MET A 1 -1.22 -2.21 29.47
N PRO A 2 -2.11 -1.84 28.55
CA PRO A 2 -2.03 -2.36 27.20
C PRO A 2 -0.68 -1.93 26.61
N VAL A 3 0.00 -2.86 25.96
CA VAL A 3 1.22 -2.59 25.19
C VAL A 3 0.85 -1.58 24.11
N ASP A 4 1.56 -0.46 24.05
CA ASP A 4 1.45 0.49 22.94
C ASP A 4 1.76 -0.28 21.65
N GLU A 5 0.74 -0.53 20.83
CA GLU A 5 0.89 -1.20 19.54
C GLU A 5 1.62 -0.24 18.61
N GLU A 6 2.90 -0.51 18.34
CA GLU A 6 3.71 0.25 17.39
C GLU A 6 3.33 -0.17 15.97
N TYR A 7 2.58 0.69 15.27
CA TYR A 7 2.22 0.49 13.88
C TYR A 7 3.42 0.83 12.98
N VAL A 8 3.93 -0.16 12.24
CA VAL A 8 5.07 0.01 11.32
C VAL A 8 4.56 0.11 9.89
N ILE A 9 5.03 1.12 9.16
CA ILE A 9 4.71 1.32 7.74
C ILE A 9 5.52 0.33 6.90
N GLU A 10 4.84 -0.39 6.01
CA GLU A 10 5.47 -1.25 5.01
C GLU A 10 5.87 -0.44 3.78
N TYR A 11 4.94 0.33 3.19
CA TYR A 11 5.21 1.24 2.08
C TYR A 11 4.07 2.24 1.84
N ILE A 12 4.35 3.27 1.04
CA ILE A 12 3.36 4.26 0.60
C ILE A 12 3.03 4.02 -0.87
N SER A 13 1.77 3.71 -1.17
CA SER A 13 1.35 3.39 -2.55
C SER A 13 0.94 4.59 -3.39
N GLN A 14 0.60 5.70 -2.73
CA GLN A 14 -0.02 6.85 -3.39
C GLN A 14 0.09 8.08 -2.49
N ALA A 15 0.26 9.26 -3.11
CA ALA A 15 0.02 10.56 -2.48
C ALA A 15 -1.04 11.32 -3.27
N ARG A 16 -1.92 12.04 -2.58
CA ARG A 16 -2.97 12.88 -3.17
C ARG A 16 -2.92 14.27 -2.54
N VAL A 17 -3.03 15.31 -3.35
CA VAL A 17 -3.24 16.67 -2.84
C VAL A 17 -4.70 16.84 -2.43
N VAL A 18 -4.92 17.35 -1.22
CA VAL A 18 -6.22 17.81 -0.74
C VAL A 18 -6.14 19.29 -0.36
N GLU A 19 -7.27 19.98 -0.41
CA GLU A 19 -7.38 21.32 0.17
C GLU A 19 -7.57 21.17 1.68
N ASP A 20 -6.77 21.89 2.46
CA ASP A 20 -7.10 22.08 3.86
C ASP A 20 -8.30 23.04 3.97
N GLY A 21 -9.03 22.96 5.06
CA GLY A 21 -10.24 23.78 5.27
C GLY A 21 -9.99 25.29 5.33
N GLU A 22 -8.72 25.73 5.30
CA GLU A 22 -8.29 27.12 5.36
C GLU A 22 -7.80 27.64 3.98
N GLY A 23 -7.93 26.83 2.92
CA GLY A 23 -7.53 27.19 1.56
C GLY A 23 -6.05 26.93 1.25
N GLY A 24 -5.34 26.26 2.14
CA GLY A 24 -4.04 25.66 1.87
C GLY A 24 -4.15 24.29 1.21
N LYS A 25 -3.00 23.71 0.86
CA LYS A 25 -2.90 22.42 0.19
C LYS A 25 -2.02 21.50 1.01
N GLU A 26 -2.41 20.25 1.16
CA GLU A 26 -1.64 19.25 1.89
C GLU A 26 -1.62 17.91 1.15
N TRP A 27 -0.60 17.09 1.45
CA TRP A 27 -0.51 15.73 0.95
C TRP A 27 -1.18 14.75 1.91
N VAL A 28 -2.02 13.91 1.35
CA VAL A 28 -2.56 12.72 2.02
C VAL A 28 -1.99 11.47 1.34
N TYR A 29 -1.44 10.56 2.12
CA TYR A 29 -0.70 9.39 1.67
C TYR A 29 -1.50 8.12 1.95
N LYS A 30 -1.58 7.22 0.96
CA LYS A 30 -2.14 5.87 1.17
C LYS A 30 -1.05 4.94 1.70
N VAL A 31 -1.10 4.68 3.00
CA VAL A 31 -0.11 3.95 3.78
C VAL A 31 -0.53 2.49 3.95
N HIS A 32 0.41 1.58 3.70
CA HIS A 32 0.26 0.14 3.95
C HIS A 32 1.07 -0.24 5.18
N TRP A 33 0.49 -1.07 6.03
CA TRP A 33 1.03 -1.39 7.35
C TRP A 33 1.59 -2.82 7.36
N VAL A 34 2.74 -3.00 8.00
CA VAL A 34 3.39 -4.31 8.10
C VAL A 34 2.45 -5.31 8.77
N GLY A 35 2.23 -6.44 8.11
CA GLY A 35 1.37 -7.52 8.64
C GLY A 35 -0.13 -7.31 8.44
N PHE A 36 -0.54 -6.21 7.81
CA PHE A 36 -1.93 -5.94 7.45
C PHE A 36 -2.14 -6.10 5.94
N PRO A 37 -3.31 -6.59 5.51
CA PRO A 37 -3.63 -6.72 4.09
C PRO A 37 -3.86 -5.36 3.43
N GLU A 38 -3.74 -5.31 2.10
CA GLU A 38 -3.83 -4.09 1.29
C GLU A 38 -5.15 -3.32 1.46
N ASP A 39 -6.24 -4.02 1.75
CA ASP A 39 -7.57 -3.46 1.97
C ASP A 39 -7.70 -2.72 3.32
N GLN A 40 -6.73 -2.90 4.23
CA GLN A 40 -6.62 -2.18 5.50
C GLN A 40 -5.65 -0.98 5.42
N ALA A 41 -5.19 -0.61 4.23
CA ALA A 41 -4.41 0.60 4.04
C ALA A 41 -5.20 1.85 4.47
N SER A 42 -4.55 2.77 5.17
CA SER A 42 -5.14 4.02 5.65
C SER A 42 -4.66 5.23 4.85
N HIS A 43 -5.32 6.37 5.06
CA HIS A 43 -4.94 7.65 4.46
C HIS A 43 -4.41 8.56 5.55
N GLU A 44 -3.10 8.86 5.50
CA GLU A 44 -2.39 9.59 6.54
C GLU A 44 -1.88 10.94 6.04
N HIS A 45 -1.82 11.93 6.92
CA HIS A 45 -1.20 13.23 6.65
C HIS A 45 0.30 13.19 7.02
N ASP A 46 1.09 14.11 6.46
CA ASP A 46 2.48 14.28 6.92
C ASP A 46 2.51 14.90 8.32
N ASN A 47 2.47 14.03 9.31
CA ASN A 47 2.54 14.41 10.72
C ASN A 47 3.98 14.34 11.27
N GLY A 48 4.99 14.15 10.41
CA GLY A 48 6.39 14.01 10.81
C GLY A 48 6.77 12.68 11.47
N PHE A 49 5.84 11.72 11.58
CA PHE A 49 6.07 10.44 12.27
C PHE A 49 6.81 9.38 11.42
N PHE A 50 6.92 9.58 10.11
CA PHE A 50 7.49 8.57 9.19
C PHE A 50 8.34 9.22 8.09
N PRO A 51 9.46 9.88 8.46
CA PRO A 51 10.31 10.60 7.50
C PRO A 51 10.98 9.66 6.49
N ASP A 52 11.39 8.45 6.90
CA ASP A 52 12.09 7.52 6.00
C ASP A 52 11.17 6.94 4.92
N PRO A 53 9.97 6.39 5.23
CA PRO A 53 9.02 5.94 4.20
C PRO A 53 8.59 7.05 3.23
N LEU A 54 8.43 8.29 3.72
CA LEU A 54 8.12 9.44 2.87
C LEU A 54 9.26 9.78 1.92
N LYS A 55 10.50 9.79 2.42
CA LYS A 55 11.68 10.03 1.60
C LYS A 55 11.79 8.99 0.49
N ASP A 56 11.70 7.71 0.83
CA ASP A 56 11.81 6.61 -0.12
C ASP A 56 10.71 6.68 -1.19
N PHE A 57 9.48 7.04 -0.79
CA PHE A 57 8.38 7.27 -1.72
C PHE A 57 8.70 8.38 -2.73
N TRP A 58 9.13 9.56 -2.25
CA TRP A 58 9.41 10.69 -3.13
C TRP A 58 10.61 10.43 -4.04
N GLU A 59 11.66 9.76 -3.54
CA GLU A 59 12.79 9.30 -4.36
C GLU A 59 12.33 8.32 -5.45
N ALA A 60 11.45 7.37 -5.13
CA ALA A 60 10.91 6.41 -6.09
C ALA A 60 10.00 7.02 -7.16
N THR A 61 9.34 8.15 -6.86
CA THR A 61 8.53 8.88 -7.83
C THR A 61 9.36 9.80 -8.74
N GLY A 62 10.51 10.26 -8.27
CA GLY A 62 11.30 11.31 -8.92
C GLY A 62 10.54 12.65 -9.03
N LYS A 63 9.58 12.89 -8.13
CA LYS A 63 8.73 14.10 -8.11
C LYS A 63 9.05 14.99 -6.91
N SER A 64 8.65 16.25 -7.02
CA SER A 64 8.73 17.22 -5.93
C SER A 64 7.67 16.88 -4.88
N ASN A 65 8.02 16.99 -3.60
CA ASN A 65 7.09 16.85 -2.47
C ASN A 65 6.37 18.18 -2.13
N ASN A 66 6.59 19.25 -2.90
CA ASN A 66 5.94 20.54 -2.68
C ASN A 66 4.48 20.52 -3.20
N CYS A 67 3.51 20.40 -2.28
CA CYS A 67 2.07 20.34 -2.62
C CYS A 67 1.55 21.56 -3.39
N HIS A 68 2.19 22.73 -3.26
CA HIS A 68 1.77 23.95 -3.94
C HIS A 68 2.01 23.93 -5.45
N GLU A 69 2.89 23.04 -5.94
CA GLU A 69 3.15 22.83 -7.37
C GLU A 69 2.05 22.01 -8.06
N TYR A 70 1.11 21.48 -7.29
CA TYR A 70 0.09 20.55 -7.75
C TYR A 70 -1.32 21.10 -7.51
N GLU A 71 -2.24 20.75 -8.40
CA GLU A 71 -3.67 21.07 -8.22
C GLU A 71 -4.32 20.14 -7.19
N PRO A 72 -5.33 20.61 -6.44
CA PRO A 72 -6.13 19.75 -5.57
C PRO A 72 -6.67 18.54 -6.33
N GLY A 73 -6.54 17.36 -5.73
CA GLY A 73 -6.91 16.09 -6.36
C GLY A 73 -5.83 15.49 -7.26
N ALA A 74 -4.69 16.15 -7.47
CA ALA A 74 -3.55 15.54 -8.15
C ALA A 74 -3.06 14.30 -7.37
N ILE A 75 -2.77 13.22 -8.11
CA ILE A 75 -2.34 11.95 -7.55
C ILE A 75 -0.93 11.63 -8.08
N VAL A 76 -0.02 11.33 -7.15
CA VAL A 76 1.32 10.81 -7.44
C VAL A 76 1.37 9.35 -6.99
N LYS A 77 1.88 8.49 -7.88
CA LYS A 77 2.11 7.07 -7.59
C LYS A 77 3.58 6.74 -7.87
N PRO A 78 4.23 5.93 -7.03
CA PRO A 78 5.59 5.49 -7.26
C PRO A 78 5.60 4.44 -8.39
N SER A 79 6.80 4.08 -8.84
CA SER A 79 6.92 3.02 -9.84
C SER A 79 6.38 1.68 -9.30
N PRO A 80 5.83 0.80 -10.16
CA PRO A 80 5.40 -0.54 -9.73
C PRO A 80 6.54 -1.37 -9.09
N GLU A 81 7.79 -1.08 -9.49
CA GLU A 81 8.98 -1.72 -8.93
C GLU A 81 9.21 -1.37 -7.45
N TYR A 82 8.88 -0.15 -7.02
CA TYR A 82 8.94 0.24 -5.61
C TYR A 82 7.95 -0.58 -4.77
N ILE A 83 6.70 -0.67 -5.24
CA ILE A 83 5.65 -1.42 -4.56
C ILE A 83 6.02 -2.91 -4.52
N GLY A 84 6.54 -3.46 -5.61
CA GLY A 84 7.01 -4.84 -5.68
C GLY A 84 8.20 -5.14 -4.78
N LYS A 85 9.13 -4.19 -4.58
CA LYS A 85 10.27 -4.33 -3.66
C LYS A 85 9.86 -4.29 -2.19
N ALA A 86 8.84 -3.51 -1.86
CA ALA A 86 8.29 -3.48 -0.50
C ALA A 86 7.54 -4.77 -0.14
N HIS A 87 6.85 -5.38 -1.11
CA HIS A 87 6.18 -6.68 -0.94
C HIS A 87 7.12 -7.88 -0.95
N LEU A 88 8.38 -7.71 -1.39
CA LEU A 88 9.37 -8.74 -1.14
C LEU A 88 9.57 -8.74 0.38
N PRO A 89 9.38 -9.89 1.06
CA PRO A 89 9.60 -9.96 2.48
C PRO A 89 11.02 -9.48 2.73
N SER A 90 11.13 -8.26 3.27
CA SER A 90 12.35 -7.82 3.92
C SER A 90 12.65 -8.92 4.89
N VAL A 91 13.72 -9.66 4.61
CA VAL A 91 14.15 -10.81 5.37
C VAL A 91 14.35 -10.29 6.78
N LEU A 92 13.34 -10.47 7.63
CA LEU A 92 13.46 -10.31 9.06
C LEU A 92 14.70 -11.10 9.46
N PRO A 93 15.61 -10.54 10.28
CA PRO A 93 16.69 -11.32 10.82
C PRO A 93 16.10 -12.49 11.62
N SER A 94 16.14 -13.66 10.99
CA SER A 94 16.07 -15.01 11.54
C SER A 94 15.28 -15.20 12.84
N ILE A 95 13.96 -15.38 12.73
CA ILE A 95 13.28 -16.37 13.58
C ILE A 95 12.52 -17.33 12.65
N LEU A 96 13.19 -18.44 12.34
CA LEU A 96 12.61 -19.62 11.74
C LEU A 96 11.48 -20.14 12.64
N VAL A 97 10.23 -19.85 12.30
CA VAL A 97 9.12 -20.75 12.58
C VAL A 97 8.79 -21.46 11.28
N SER A 98 9.37 -22.64 11.12
CA SER A 98 8.97 -23.59 10.09
C SER A 98 7.56 -24.09 10.44
N CYS A 99 6.55 -23.59 9.73
CA CYS A 99 5.29 -24.32 9.59
C CYS A 99 4.95 -24.36 8.10
N GLY A 100 5.15 -25.55 7.53
CA GLY A 100 4.86 -25.84 6.15
C GLY A 100 3.38 -25.68 5.85
N ILE A 101 3.10 -25.19 4.64
CA ILE A 101 1.82 -25.41 3.99
C ILE A 101 2.12 -25.64 2.52
N ASP A 102 1.95 -26.90 2.14
CA ASP A 102 2.06 -27.41 0.78
C ASP A 102 1.34 -26.50 -0.22
N ALA A 103 2.11 -26.04 -1.20
CA ALA A 103 1.58 -25.57 -2.46
C ALA A 103 0.82 -26.72 -3.14
N ARG A 104 -0.51 -26.60 -3.28
CA ARG A 104 -1.24 -27.37 -4.28
C ARG A 104 -2.29 -26.52 -4.99
N ALA A 105 -1.85 -26.04 -6.14
CA ALA A 105 -2.68 -25.52 -7.20
C ALA A 105 -3.85 -26.46 -7.54
N LYS A 106 -5.04 -25.90 -7.73
CA LYS A 106 -5.91 -26.24 -8.87
C LYS A 106 -7.02 -25.20 -9.05
N VAL A 107 -6.90 -24.43 -10.12
CA VAL A 107 -8.00 -23.69 -10.75
C VAL A 107 -8.96 -24.72 -11.37
N PRO A 108 -10.29 -24.60 -11.21
CA PRO A 108 -11.23 -25.19 -12.14
C PRO A 108 -11.85 -24.10 -13.02
N THR A 109 -11.43 -24.12 -14.27
CA THR A 109 -12.01 -23.48 -15.45
C THR A 109 -13.52 -23.76 -15.56
N GLN A 110 -14.27 -22.73 -15.98
CA GLN A 110 -15.70 -22.82 -16.31
C GLN A 110 -15.94 -23.75 -17.51
N GLU A 111 -16.99 -24.58 -17.46
CA GLU A 111 -17.64 -25.10 -18.66
C GLU A 111 -19.15 -24.91 -18.57
N THR A 112 -19.64 -23.98 -19.39
CA THR A 112 -21.04 -23.80 -19.77
C THR A 112 -21.53 -25.05 -20.49
N THR A 113 -22.52 -25.75 -19.93
CA THR A 113 -23.31 -26.74 -20.68
C THR A 113 -24.78 -26.37 -20.62
N ILE A 114 -25.30 -26.00 -21.79
CA ILE A 114 -26.72 -25.91 -22.10
C ILE A 114 -27.30 -27.33 -22.17
N ALA A 115 -28.39 -27.59 -21.45
CA ALA A 115 -29.15 -28.82 -21.59
C ALA A 115 -30.57 -28.49 -22.05
N SER A 116 -30.81 -28.78 -23.32
CA SER A 116 -32.12 -28.90 -23.96
C SER A 116 -32.97 -29.94 -23.23
N VAL A 117 -34.25 -29.62 -23.02
CA VAL A 117 -35.25 -30.58 -22.52
C VAL A 117 -36.22 -30.87 -23.67
N PRO A 118 -36.39 -32.14 -24.10
CA PRO A 118 -37.54 -32.55 -24.88
C PRO A 118 -38.50 -33.38 -24.02
N SER A 119 -39.78 -33.02 -24.05
CA SER A 119 -40.95 -33.86 -24.38
C SER A 119 -42.25 -33.14 -24.05
#